data_AF-A0A6P0VR52-F1
#
_entry.id   AF-A0A6P0VR52-F1
#
_cell.length_a   1.000
_cell.length_b   1.000
_cell.length_c   1.000
_cell.angle_alpha   90.00
_cell.angle_beta   90.00
_cell.angle_gamma   90.00
#
_symmetry.space_group_name_H-M   'P 1'
#
loop_
_entity.id
_entity.type
_entity.pdbx_description
1 polymer ?
#
loop_
_entity_poly.entity_id
_entity_poly.type
_entity_poly.pdbx_seq_one_letter_code
_entity_poly.pdbx_strand_id
1 'polypeptide(L)'
;MKIAYQYRIKPTKQQREIIDNTLNMLRCQYNYELAQRFEWYEQNRCSIDRCPLVCHFPELKEKPTRFSQQASLKQLKVDRPWYKNIHSQVLQEVPKRVEIAFTKWLAGDSKGKKSGRPRF
;
A
#
# COMPACT_ATOMS: atom_id res chain seq x y z
N MET A 1 -17.74 -41.18 -1.46
CA MET A 1 -17.10 -40.41 -0.37
C MET A 1 -15.87 -39.71 -0.95
N LYS A 2 -15.81 -38.37 -0.99
CA LYS A 2 -14.61 -37.64 -1.46
C LYS A 2 -13.64 -37.49 -0.29
N ILE A 3 -12.45 -38.06 -0.39
CA ILE A 3 -11.38 -37.92 0.61
C ILE A 3 -10.66 -36.61 0.29
N ALA A 4 -10.68 -35.66 1.23
CA ALA A 4 -9.91 -34.42 1.13
C ALA A 4 -8.62 -34.57 1.96
N TYR A 5 -7.48 -34.62 1.30
CA TYR A 5 -6.19 -34.68 1.97
C TYR A 5 -5.76 -33.28 2.42
N GLN A 6 -5.30 -33.17 3.67
CA GLN A 6 -4.70 -31.95 4.20
C GLN A 6 -3.18 -32.04 4.11
N TYR A 7 -2.57 -31.23 3.24
CA TYR A 7 -1.13 -31.15 3.09
C TYR A 7 -0.59 -29.87 3.71
N ARG A 8 0.46 -29.99 4.53
CA ARG A 8 1.21 -28.85 5.05
C ARG A 8 2.40 -28.56 4.14
N ILE A 9 2.49 -27.33 3.64
CA ILE A 9 3.69 -26.86 2.93
C ILE A 9 4.83 -26.79 3.96
N LYS A 10 5.94 -27.47 3.66
CA LYS A 10 7.19 -27.41 4.45
C LYS A 10 8.29 -26.86 3.54
N PRO A 11 8.51 -25.54 3.51
CA PRO A 11 9.47 -24.97 2.58
C PRO A 11 10.92 -25.31 2.98
N THR A 12 11.76 -25.56 1.98
CA THR A 12 13.20 -25.72 2.18
C THR A 12 13.81 -24.42 2.72
N LYS A 13 15.07 -24.48 3.18
CA LYS A 13 15.77 -23.27 3.67
C LYS A 13 15.81 -22.17 2.60
N GLN A 14 16.14 -22.54 1.35
CA GLN A 14 16.17 -21.61 0.22
C GLN A 14 14.78 -21.02 -0.09
N GLN A 15 13.73 -21.86 -0.05
CA GLN A 15 12.36 -21.37 -0.29
C GLN A 15 11.91 -20.37 0.78
N ARG A 16 12.24 -20.62 2.06
CA ARG A 16 11.94 -19.68 3.15
C ARG A 16 12.60 -18.33 2.92
N GLU A 17 13.88 -18.33 2.58
CA GLU A 17 14.61 -17.09 2.30
C GLU A 17 13.99 -16.30 1.15
N ILE A 18 13.58 -16.96 0.06
CA ILE A 18 12.87 -16.31 -1.05
C ILE A 18 11.54 -15.70 -0.58
N ILE A 19 10.77 -16.43 0.22
CA ILE A 19 9.49 -15.96 0.77
C ILE A 19 9.72 -14.74 1.66
N ASP A 20 10.67 -14.81 2.59
CA ASP A 20 10.96 -13.73 3.54
C ASP A 20 11.45 -12.48 2.83
N ASN A 21 12.36 -12.63 1.86
CA ASN A 21 12.82 -11.52 1.02
C ASN A 21 11.66 -10.90 0.22
N THR A 22 10.78 -11.74 -0.35
CA THR A 22 9.59 -11.27 -1.06
C THR A 22 8.68 -10.48 -0.13
N LEU A 23 8.38 -11.00 1.06
CA LEU A 23 7.55 -10.31 2.05
C LEU A 23 8.17 -8.98 2.45
N ASN A 24 9.46 -8.93 2.76
CA ASN A 24 10.16 -7.68 3.12
C ASN A 24 10.06 -6.62 2.02
N MET A 25 10.23 -7.00 0.75
CA MET A 25 10.05 -6.08 -0.38
C MET A 25 8.61 -5.56 -0.46
N LEU A 26 7.60 -6.42 -0.35
CA LEU A 26 6.19 -6.02 -0.39
C LEU A 26 5.82 -5.10 0.79
N ARG A 27 6.43 -5.28 1.97
CA ARG A 27 6.26 -4.38 3.13
C ARG A 27 6.79 -2.98 2.82
N CYS A 28 7.97 -2.89 2.23
CA CYS A 28 8.55 -1.61 1.81
C CYS A 28 7.67 -0.92 0.76
N GLN A 29 7.21 -1.66 -0.25
CA GLN A 29 6.29 -1.14 -1.26
C GLN A 29 4.99 -0.63 -0.62
N TYR A 30 4.39 -1.41 0.28
CA TYR A 30 3.16 -1.02 0.99
C TYR A 30 3.33 0.29 1.76
N ASN A 31 4.39 0.41 2.55
CA ASN A 31 4.66 1.61 3.34
C ASN A 31 4.96 2.82 2.45
N TYR A 32 5.65 2.63 1.31
CA TYR A 32 5.91 3.68 0.33
C TYR A 32 4.62 4.21 -0.35
N GLU A 33 3.76 3.30 -0.82
CA GLU A 33 2.48 3.66 -1.43
C GLU A 33 1.51 4.29 -0.43
N LEU A 34 1.54 3.83 0.83
CA LEU A 34 0.75 4.41 1.89
C LEU A 34 1.24 5.81 2.28
N ALA A 35 2.56 6.04 2.27
CA ALA A 35 3.14 7.36 2.50
C ALA A 35 2.69 8.37 1.44
N GLN A 36 2.67 8.00 0.16
CA GLN A 36 2.15 8.87 -0.91
C GLN A 36 0.69 9.28 -0.67
N ARG A 37 -0.16 8.34 -0.22
CA ARG A 37 -1.57 8.65 0.12
C ARG A 37 -1.69 9.59 1.30
N PHE A 38 -0.87 9.41 2.34
CA PHE A 38 -0.83 10.34 3.46
C PHE A 38 -0.34 11.71 3.05
N GLU A 39 0.74 11.81 2.26
CA GLU A 39 1.26 13.08 1.76
C GLU A 39 0.17 13.83 1.00
N TRP A 40 -0.51 13.15 0.06
CA TRP A 40 -1.65 13.73 -0.65
C TRP A 40 -2.75 14.19 0.31
N TYR A 41 -3.15 13.37 1.28
CA TYR A 41 -4.21 13.72 2.23
C TYR A 41 -3.85 14.91 3.11
N GLU A 42 -2.62 15.00 3.58
CA GLU A 42 -2.14 16.11 4.41
C GLU A 42 -2.02 17.41 3.61
N GLN A 43 -1.61 17.35 2.34
CA GLN A 43 -1.48 18.50 1.45
C GLN A 43 -2.83 19.03 0.94
N ASN A 44 -3.83 18.14 0.77
CA ASN A 44 -5.12 18.50 0.18
C ASN A 44 -6.23 18.74 1.20
N ARG A 45 -6.01 18.43 2.49
CA ARG A 45 -7.00 18.77 3.53
C ARG A 45 -6.86 20.25 3.92
N CYS A 46 -7.97 20.98 3.92
CA CYS A 46 -8.06 22.29 4.57
C CYS A 46 -9.01 22.22 5.76
N SER A 47 -8.84 23.10 6.75
CA SER A 47 -9.86 23.26 7.80
C SER A 47 -11.08 23.93 7.18
N ILE A 48 -12.26 23.34 7.35
CA ILE A 48 -13.53 23.86 6.80
C ILE A 48 -13.76 25.32 7.23
N ASP A 49 -13.30 25.68 8.44
CA ASP A 49 -13.60 26.97 9.06
C ASP A 49 -12.49 28.00 8.92
N ARG A 50 -11.32 27.62 8.37
CA ARG A 50 -10.14 28.48 8.29
C ARG A 50 -9.32 28.16 7.03
N CYS A 51 -9.41 29.05 6.05
CA CYS A 51 -8.40 29.17 5.01
C CYS A 51 -7.45 30.31 5.43
N PRO A 52 -6.22 30.04 5.90
CA PRO A 52 -5.27 31.12 6.08
C PRO A 52 -4.95 31.65 4.69
N LEU A 53 -5.49 32.83 4.34
CA LEU A 53 -5.29 33.53 3.05
C LEU A 53 -3.82 33.95 2.80
N VAL A 54 -2.88 33.43 3.60
CA VAL A 54 -1.44 33.64 3.55
C VAL A 54 -0.75 32.26 3.58
N CYS A 55 -0.92 31.46 2.52
CA CYS A 55 -0.15 30.23 2.36
C CYS A 55 0.18 29.96 0.89
N HIS A 56 1.40 29.48 0.66
CA HIS A 56 1.79 28.89 -0.63
C HIS A 56 0.95 27.63 -0.85
N PHE A 57 0.17 27.59 -1.93
CA PHE A 57 -0.51 26.37 -2.35
C PHE A 57 0.52 25.42 -2.96
N PRO A 58 0.68 24.19 -2.42
CA PRO A 58 1.52 23.20 -3.08
C PRO A 58 0.94 22.86 -4.46
N GLU A 59 1.78 22.38 -5.37
CA GLU A 59 1.29 21.85 -6.64
C GLU A 59 0.22 20.78 -6.39
N LEU A 60 -0.94 20.96 -7.00
CA LEU A 60 -2.06 20.03 -6.87
C LEU A 60 -1.63 18.68 -7.46
N LYS A 61 -1.37 17.72 -6.57
CA LYS A 61 -1.12 16.33 -6.95
C LYS A 61 -2.45 15.62 -7.16
N GLU A 62 -2.53 14.88 -8.27
CA GLU A 62 -3.60 13.91 -8.53
C GLU A 62 -3.73 12.93 -7.36
N LYS A 63 -4.97 12.56 -7.03
CA LYS A 63 -5.24 11.64 -5.92
C LYS A 63 -4.64 10.27 -6.25
N PRO A 64 -3.75 9.71 -5.39
CA PRO A 64 -3.22 8.37 -5.59
C PRO A 64 -4.34 7.32 -5.45
N THR A 65 -4.83 6.85 -6.59
CA THR A 65 -5.78 5.73 -6.70
C THR A 65 -5.04 4.40 -6.80
N ARG A 66 -5.73 3.28 -6.54
CA ARG A 66 -5.18 1.95 -6.78
C ARG A 66 -4.62 1.79 -8.19
N PHE A 67 -5.34 2.28 -9.20
CA PHE A 67 -4.93 2.17 -10.60
C PHE A 67 -3.68 3.00 -10.91
N SER A 68 -3.58 4.23 -10.39
CA SER A 68 -2.38 5.06 -10.55
C SER A 68 -1.15 4.40 -9.92
N GLN A 69 -1.30 3.82 -8.71
CA GLN A 69 -0.22 3.12 -8.03
C GLN A 69 0.16 1.83 -8.77
N GLN A 70 -0.81 1.07 -9.29
CA GLN A 70 -0.54 -0.08 -10.14
C GLN A 70 0.19 0.28 -11.44
N ALA A 71 -0.11 1.43 -12.06
CA ALA A 71 0.60 1.90 -13.24
C ALA A 71 2.08 2.21 -12.93
N SER A 72 2.36 2.76 -11.75
CA SER A 72 3.74 3.06 -11.30
C SER A 72 4.61 1.82 -11.09
N LEU A 73 4.02 0.62 -11.00
CA LEU A 73 4.78 -0.64 -10.84
C LEU A 73 5.69 -0.94 -12.03
N LYS A 74 5.37 -0.43 -13.23
CA LYS A 74 6.25 -0.52 -14.39
C LYS A 74 7.56 0.21 -14.12
N GLN A 75 7.47 1.45 -13.65
CA GLN A 75 8.62 2.26 -13.30
C GLN A 75 9.37 1.66 -12.10
N LEU A 76 8.65 1.15 -11.09
CA LEU A 76 9.27 0.47 -9.94
C LEU A 76 10.20 -0.68 -10.37
N LYS A 77 9.81 -1.47 -11.37
CA LYS A 77 10.64 -2.56 -11.90
C LYS A 77 11.86 -2.07 -12.69
N VAL A 78 11.83 -0.85 -13.21
CA VAL A 78 12.99 -0.19 -13.84
C VAL A 78 13.94 0.30 -12.75
N ASP A 79 13.43 1.07 -11.80
CA ASP A 79 14.23 1.69 -10.73
C ASP A 79 14.80 0.67 -9.75
N ARG A 80 14.07 -0.43 -9.52
CA ARG A 80 14.42 -1.48 -8.56
C ARG A 80 14.36 -2.84 -9.26
N PRO A 81 15.41 -3.22 -10.01
CA PRO A 81 15.40 -4.44 -10.84
C PRO A 81 15.11 -5.73 -10.07
N TRP A 82 15.43 -5.81 -8.78
CA TRP A 82 15.14 -6.98 -7.94
C TRP A 82 13.63 -7.25 -7.77
N TYR A 83 12.75 -6.26 -8.00
CA TYR A 83 11.29 -6.46 -8.05
C TYR A 83 10.84 -7.23 -9.29
N LYS A 84 11.69 -7.39 -10.31
CA LYS A 84 11.37 -8.20 -11.51
C LYS A 84 11.15 -9.67 -11.17
N ASN A 85 11.79 -10.17 -10.11
CA ASN A 85 11.66 -11.54 -9.62
C ASN A 85 10.30 -11.81 -8.95
N ILE A 86 9.57 -10.76 -8.56
CA ILE A 86 8.24 -10.88 -7.96
C ILE A 86 7.19 -10.93 -9.06
N HIS A 87 6.31 -11.92 -8.97
CA HIS A 87 5.18 -12.08 -9.89
C HIS A 87 4.30 -10.81 -9.91
N SER A 88 3.91 -10.36 -11.10
CA SER A 88 3.19 -9.11 -11.31
C SER A 88 1.90 -9.00 -10.48
N GLN A 89 1.12 -10.09 -10.42
CA GLN A 89 -0.12 -10.12 -9.64
C GLN A 89 0.11 -9.86 -8.14
N VAL A 90 1.23 -10.33 -7.59
CA VAL A 90 1.57 -10.13 -6.17
C VAL A 90 1.85 -8.65 -5.90
N LEU A 91 2.58 -7.99 -6.80
CA LEU A 91 2.84 -6.55 -6.72
C LEU A 91 1.56 -5.72 -6.86
N GLN A 92 0.64 -6.15 -7.73
CA GLN A 92 -0.63 -5.44 -7.97
C GLN A 92 -1.64 -5.59 -6.82
N GLU A 93 -1.52 -6.62 -5.99
CA GLU A 93 -2.34 -6.80 -4.79
C GLU A 93 -1.94 -5.83 -3.66
N VAL A 94 -0.70 -5.33 -3.63
CA VAL A 94 -0.25 -4.38 -2.62
C VAL A 94 -1.03 -3.06 -2.67
N PRO A 95 -1.15 -2.34 -3.83
CA PRO A 95 -1.99 -1.15 -3.95
C PRO A 95 -3.45 -1.36 -3.52
N LYS A 96 -4.01 -2.56 -3.77
CA LYS A 96 -5.37 -2.92 -3.35
C LYS A 96 -5.49 -2.91 -1.82
N ARG A 97 -4.52 -3.53 -1.13
CA ARG A 97 -4.49 -3.58 0.34
C ARG A 97 -4.25 -2.19 0.94
N VAL A 98 -3.38 -1.39 0.32
CA VAL A 98 -3.14 0.01 0.70
C VAL A 98 -4.44 0.81 0.62
N GLU A 99 -5.19 0.69 -0.47
CA GLU A 99 -6.48 1.35 -0.63
C GLU A 99 -7.49 0.95 0.45
N ILE A 100 -7.68 -0.35 0.69
CA ILE A 100 -8.60 -0.84 1.72
C ILE A 100 -8.22 -0.30 3.10
N ALA A 101 -6.93 -0.36 3.45
CA ALA A 101 -6.45 0.12 4.75
C ALA A 101 -6.64 1.63 4.91
N PHE A 102 -6.35 2.40 3.85
CA PHE A 102 -6.50 3.85 3.86
C PHE A 102 -7.98 4.27 3.95
N THR A 103 -8.86 3.62 3.21
CA THR A 103 -10.32 3.87 3.28
C THR A 103 -10.88 3.55 4.66
N LYS A 104 -10.47 2.44 5.27
CA LYS A 104 -10.84 2.10 6.65
C LYS A 104 -10.32 3.11 7.68
N TRP A 105 -9.11 3.63 7.44
CA TRP A 105 -8.54 4.66 8.30
C TRP A 105 -9.35 5.96 8.23
N LEU A 106 -9.75 6.38 7.03
CA LEU A 106 -10.59 7.57 6.82
C LEU A 106 -11.99 7.42 7.42
N ALA A 107 -12.59 6.23 7.31
CA ALA A 107 -13.94 5.97 7.83
C ALA A 107 -14.02 5.98 9.37
N GLY A 108 -12.90 5.72 10.06
CA GLY A 108 -12.88 5.55 11.51
C GLY A 108 -13.41 4.19 11.97
N ASP A 109 -13.43 4.00 13.29
CA ASP A 109 -14.01 2.81 13.93
C ASP A 109 -15.54 2.90 13.96
N SER A 110 -16.19 1.74 14.12
CA SER A 110 -17.62 1.56 14.40
C SER A 110 -18.17 2.48 15.51
N LYS A 111 -17.32 2.89 16.46
CA LYS A 111 -17.66 3.82 17.55
C LYS A 111 -17.45 5.30 17.22
N GLY A 112 -17.16 5.64 15.96
CA GLY A 112 -16.86 7.01 15.51
C GLY A 112 -15.49 7.54 15.94
N LYS A 113 -14.62 6.69 16.50
CA LYS A 113 -13.27 7.06 16.92
C LYS A 113 -12.29 6.95 15.75
N LYS A 114 -11.21 7.73 15.80
CA LYS A 114 -10.13 7.63 14.81
C LYS A 114 -9.49 6.24 14.87
N SER A 115 -9.40 5.57 13.72
CA SER A 115 -8.67 4.32 13.55
C SER A 115 -7.16 4.54 13.74
N GLY A 116 -6.46 3.50 14.19
CA GLY A 116 -5.00 3.51 14.25
C GLY A 116 -4.39 3.75 12.87
N ARG A 117 -3.31 4.54 12.81
CA ARG A 117 -2.65 4.88 11.53
C ARG A 117 -2.06 3.60 10.91
N PRO A 118 -2.49 3.18 9.70
CA PRO A 118 -2.01 1.97 9.07
C PRO A 118 -0.50 2.05 8.81
N ARG A 119 0.17 0.90 8.98
CA ARG A 119 1.58 0.65 8.65
C ARG A 119 1.82 -0.86 8.61
N PHE A 120 2.87 -1.29 7.92
CA PHE A 120 3.39 -2.66 7.96
C PHE A 120 4.67 -2.74 8.79
#